data_AF-A0A2E1EG61-F1
#
_entry.id   AF-A0A2E1EG61-F1
#
_cell.length_a   1.000
_cell.length_b   1.000
_cell.length_c   1.000
_cell.angle_alpha   90.00
_cell.angle_beta   90.00
_cell.angle_gamma   90.00
#
_symmetry.space_group_name_H-M   'P 1'
#
loop_
_entity.id
_entity.type
_entity.pdbx_description
1 polymer ?
#
loop_
_entity_poly.entity_id
_entity_poly.type
_entity_poly.pdbx_seq_one_letter_code
_entity_poly.pdbx_strand_id
1 'polypeptide(L)'
;MAEITASMVKELREKTGAGMMDCKSALNESGGDMEAAVDWLRTKGLAKAAKKAGRVAAEGLIGVVASGNAGAVVEVNSETDFVARNEQFQKMVSDIASVALANDGDFDKLVAAEYPGASKSVKDYVTEMVGTIGENMNVRRAGYISVSEGAVAAYVHNQVVPGLGKIGVLVGLESAGDKTKLAELGRQIAMHIAATNPLATRKEELDPAVVERERNVLIAEAKESGRPDNIIEKMVEGRIRKFFEEVVLLSQAFVVNPDDTVEKAVKAAEADIGAPINVVGFVRFALGEGIEKEESDFAAEVAAARG
;
A
#
# COMPACT_ATOMS: atom_id res chain seq x y z
N MET A 1 -46.38 -12.34 15.57
CA MET A 1 -44.97 -12.03 15.25
C MET A 1 -44.13 -12.60 16.39
N ALA A 2 -43.01 -13.26 16.10
CA ALA A 2 -42.12 -13.74 17.16
C ALA A 2 -41.65 -12.56 18.01
N GLU A 3 -41.55 -12.76 19.32
CA GLU A 3 -41.08 -11.72 20.24
C GLU A 3 -39.56 -11.56 20.08
N ILE A 4 -39.13 -10.45 19.49
CA ILE A 4 -37.69 -10.17 19.29
C ILE A 4 -37.11 -9.65 20.61
N THR A 5 -36.38 -10.52 21.30
CA THR A 5 -35.76 -10.18 22.59
C THR A 5 -34.43 -9.43 22.41
N ALA A 6 -34.03 -8.65 23.41
CA ALA A 6 -32.72 -8.00 23.42
C ALA A 6 -31.55 -9.00 23.34
N SER A 7 -31.74 -10.21 23.89
CA SER A 7 -30.74 -11.29 23.81
C SER A 7 -30.51 -11.76 22.38
N MET A 8 -31.59 -11.95 21.60
CA MET A 8 -31.48 -12.35 20.20
C MET A 8 -30.76 -11.28 19.36
N VAL A 9 -31.07 -10.00 19.59
CA VAL A 9 -30.39 -8.89 18.91
C VAL A 9 -28.90 -8.86 19.26
N LYS A 10 -28.57 -9.07 20.54
CA LYS A 10 -27.18 -9.15 21.01
C LYS A 10 -26.44 -10.32 20.37
N GLU A 11 -27.04 -11.51 20.36
CA GLU A 11 -26.47 -12.72 19.75
C GLU A 11 -26.21 -12.54 18.26
N LEU A 12 -27.19 -12.01 17.51
CA LEU A 12 -27.03 -11.74 16.09
C LEU A 12 -25.91 -10.71 15.84
N ARG A 13 -25.82 -9.68 16.68
CA ARG A 13 -24.75 -8.67 16.61
C ARG A 13 -23.38 -9.26 16.90
N GLU A 14 -23.25 -10.12 17.90
CA GLU A 14 -21.99 -10.81 18.22
C GLU A 14 -21.57 -11.75 17.08
N LYS A 15 -22.54 -12.42 16.43
CA LYS A 15 -22.29 -13.34 15.31
C LYS A 15 -21.91 -12.62 14.02
N THR A 16 -22.47 -11.44 13.74
CA THR A 16 -22.35 -10.77 12.43
C THR A 16 -21.51 -9.49 12.46
N GLY A 17 -21.29 -8.90 13.63
CA GLY A 17 -20.68 -7.57 13.78
C GLY A 17 -21.58 -6.41 13.35
N ALA A 18 -22.78 -6.66 12.84
CA ALA A 18 -23.65 -5.61 12.29
C ALA A 18 -24.18 -4.62 13.36
N GLY A 19 -24.61 -3.44 12.91
CA GLY A 19 -25.18 -2.42 13.78
C GLY A 19 -26.41 -2.92 14.56
N MET A 20 -26.58 -2.45 15.80
CA MET A 20 -27.64 -2.90 16.71
C MET A 20 -29.05 -2.81 16.07
N MET A 21 -29.34 -1.68 15.41
CA MET A 21 -30.64 -1.47 14.76
C MET A 21 -30.82 -2.32 13.50
N ASP A 22 -29.73 -2.64 12.79
CA ASP A 22 -29.80 -3.54 11.65
C ASP A 22 -30.09 -4.97 12.10
N CYS A 23 -29.46 -5.43 13.19
CA CYS A 23 -29.74 -6.75 13.79
C CYS A 23 -31.20 -6.85 14.23
N LYS A 24 -31.72 -5.82 14.93
CA LYS A 24 -33.13 -5.78 15.32
C LYS A 24 -34.08 -5.79 14.11
N SER A 25 -33.75 -5.02 13.07
CA SER A 25 -34.55 -4.99 11.84
C SER A 25 -34.53 -6.34 11.13
N ALA A 26 -33.36 -6.98 11.03
CA ALA A 26 -33.20 -8.28 10.40
C ALA A 26 -34.03 -9.36 11.10
N LEU A 27 -34.01 -9.38 12.44
CA LEU A 27 -34.82 -10.30 13.23
C LEU A 27 -36.32 -10.03 13.06
N ASN A 28 -36.75 -8.76 12.99
CA ASN A 28 -38.15 -8.43 12.74
C ASN A 28 -38.61 -8.92 11.35
N GLU A 29 -37.83 -8.65 10.31
CA GLU A 29 -38.14 -9.05 8.92
C GLU A 29 -38.08 -10.57 8.71
N SER A 30 -37.26 -11.25 9.50
CA SER A 30 -37.09 -12.71 9.44
C SER A 30 -37.98 -13.45 10.43
N GLY A 31 -38.91 -12.76 11.11
CA GLY A 31 -39.80 -13.38 12.09
C GLY A 31 -39.08 -14.05 13.26
N GLY A 32 -37.90 -13.56 13.64
CA GLY A 32 -37.06 -14.09 14.72
C GLY A 32 -36.14 -15.23 14.31
N ASP A 33 -36.15 -15.65 13.04
CA ASP A 33 -35.22 -16.66 12.53
C ASP A 33 -33.80 -16.09 12.41
N MET A 34 -32.86 -16.74 13.10
CA MET A 34 -31.47 -16.28 13.18
C MET A 34 -30.70 -16.45 11.87
N GLU A 35 -30.92 -17.54 11.13
CA GLU A 35 -30.21 -17.79 9.87
C GLU A 35 -30.75 -16.87 8.77
N ALA A 36 -32.08 -16.75 8.68
CA ALA A 36 -32.70 -15.82 7.75
C ALA A 36 -32.31 -14.36 8.06
N ALA A 37 -32.16 -13.98 9.34
CA ALA A 37 -31.68 -12.66 9.72
C ALA A 37 -30.23 -12.41 9.31
N VAL A 38 -29.36 -13.43 9.36
CA VAL A 38 -27.99 -13.34 8.83
C VAL A 38 -28.00 -13.10 7.33
N ASP A 39 -28.80 -13.85 6.57
CA ASP A 39 -28.91 -13.66 5.11
C ASP A 39 -29.49 -12.30 4.72
N TRP A 40 -30.46 -11.81 5.50
CA TRP A 40 -31.02 -10.48 5.33
C TRP A 40 -29.96 -9.39 5.58
N LEU A 41 -29.17 -9.52 6.65
CA LEU A 41 -28.07 -8.60 6.95
C LEU A 41 -27.02 -8.59 5.85
N ARG A 42 -26.66 -9.76 5.30
CA ARG A 42 -25.72 -9.89 4.19
C ARG A 42 -26.22 -9.13 2.97
N THR A 43 -27.48 -9.35 2.58
CA THR A 43 -28.10 -8.66 1.43
C THR A 43 -28.12 -7.14 1.64
N LYS A 44 -28.47 -6.69 2.84
CA LYS A 44 -28.49 -5.26 3.18
C LYS A 44 -27.07 -4.67 3.22
N GLY A 45 -26.09 -5.42 3.70
CA GLY A 45 -24.67 -5.06 3.71
C GLY A 45 -24.15 -4.77 2.31
N LEU A 46 -24.43 -5.66 1.35
CA LEU A 46 -24.08 -5.46 -0.07
C LEU A 46 -24.69 -4.18 -0.64
N ALA A 47 -25.96 -3.91 -0.34
CA ALA A 47 -26.62 -2.67 -0.78
C ALA A 47 -26.01 -1.41 -0.15
N LYS A 48 -25.58 -1.47 1.13
CA LYS A 48 -24.86 -0.38 1.79
C LYS A 48 -23.49 -0.16 1.16
N ALA A 49 -22.76 -1.24 0.85
CA ALA A 49 -21.46 -1.15 0.20
C ALA A 49 -21.55 -0.51 -1.18
N ALA A 50 -22.54 -0.92 -1.99
CA ALA A 50 -22.80 -0.30 -3.29
C ALA A 50 -23.07 1.21 -3.19
N LYS A 51 -23.80 1.66 -2.16
CA LYS A 51 -24.06 3.10 -1.92
C LYS A 51 -22.82 3.89 -1.48
N LYS A 52 -21.78 3.22 -0.97
CA LYS A 52 -20.54 3.86 -0.49
C LYS A 52 -19.40 3.77 -1.49
N ALA A 53 -19.47 2.88 -2.48
CA ALA A 53 -18.41 2.64 -3.45
C ALA A 53 -17.90 3.89 -4.18
N GLY A 54 -18.75 4.91 -4.37
CA GLY A 54 -18.38 6.18 -5.01
C GLY A 54 -17.68 7.19 -4.10
N ARG A 55 -17.52 6.90 -2.80
CA ARG A 55 -16.85 7.81 -1.86
C ARG A 55 -15.34 7.65 -1.94
N VAL A 56 -14.60 8.74 -1.83
CA VAL A 56 -13.15 8.72 -1.87
C VAL A 56 -12.59 7.97 -0.66
N ALA A 57 -11.80 6.92 -0.93
CA ALA A 57 -11.09 6.15 0.08
C ALA A 57 -9.58 6.36 -0.10
N ALA A 58 -9.04 7.38 0.56
CA ALA A 58 -7.63 7.78 0.46
C ALA A 58 -6.82 7.53 1.74
N GLU A 59 -7.48 7.05 2.79
CA GLU A 59 -6.84 6.55 4.02
C GLU A 59 -6.76 5.01 3.99
N GLY A 60 -6.42 4.38 5.11
CA GLY A 60 -6.22 2.92 5.23
C GLY A 60 -4.80 2.54 5.64
N LEU A 61 -4.33 1.39 5.14
CA LEU A 61 -3.04 0.79 5.46
C LEU A 61 -2.36 0.17 4.23
N ILE A 62 -1.03 0.26 4.23
CA ILE A 62 -0.16 -0.59 3.42
C ILE A 62 0.20 -1.82 4.25
N GLY A 63 -0.05 -3.01 3.71
CA GLY A 63 0.37 -4.28 4.29
C GLY A 63 1.55 -4.87 3.54
N VAL A 64 2.59 -5.29 4.26
CA VAL A 64 3.81 -5.88 3.71
C VAL A 64 4.09 -7.22 4.37
N VAL A 65 4.38 -8.23 3.55
CA VAL A 65 4.86 -9.53 4.00
C VAL A 65 6.06 -9.93 3.15
N ALA A 66 7.11 -10.46 3.79
CA ALA A 66 8.27 -11.03 3.11
C ALA A 66 8.63 -12.36 3.75
N SER A 67 8.92 -13.36 2.93
CA SER A 67 9.28 -14.71 3.35
C SER A 67 10.39 -15.23 2.46
N GLY A 68 11.60 -15.34 3.02
CA GLY A 68 12.78 -15.83 2.33
C GLY A 68 13.11 -15.01 1.07
N ASN A 69 12.77 -15.58 -0.08
CA ASN A 69 13.13 -15.06 -1.40
C ASN A 69 11.98 -14.31 -2.10
N ALA A 70 10.83 -14.12 -1.45
CA ALA A 70 9.67 -13.45 -2.04
C ALA A 70 8.99 -12.51 -1.03
N GLY A 71 8.36 -11.46 -1.54
CA GLY A 71 7.56 -10.55 -0.72
C GLY A 71 6.43 -9.92 -1.52
N ALA A 72 5.35 -9.58 -0.82
CA ALA A 72 4.19 -8.89 -1.38
C ALA A 72 3.83 -7.66 -0.55
N VAL A 73 3.32 -6.64 -1.23
CA VAL A 73 2.80 -5.41 -0.64
C VAL A 73 1.40 -5.15 -1.19
N VAL A 74 0.48 -4.74 -0.33
CA VAL A 74 -0.90 -4.41 -0.69
C VAL A 74 -1.27 -3.06 -0.12
N GLU A 75 -2.07 -2.30 -0.87
CA GLU A 75 -2.76 -1.11 -0.36
C GLU A 75 -4.24 -1.43 -0.20
N VAL A 76 -4.74 -1.32 1.03
CA VAL A 76 -6.16 -1.45 1.35
C VAL A 76 -6.63 -0.13 1.90
N ASN A 77 -7.55 0.53 1.20
CA ASN A 77 -8.00 1.86 1.56
C ASN A 77 -9.28 1.86 2.40
N SER A 78 -9.47 2.96 3.12
CA SER A 78 -10.69 3.35 3.85
C SER A 78 -10.98 4.84 3.63
N GLU A 79 -12.16 5.31 4.03
CA GLU A 79 -12.50 6.75 3.99
C GLU A 79 -11.68 7.53 5.02
N THR A 80 -11.54 7.00 6.25
CA THR A 80 -10.88 7.70 7.36
C THR A 80 -9.67 6.97 7.93
N ASP A 81 -8.81 7.69 8.67
CA ASP A 81 -7.65 7.12 9.38
C ASP A 81 -8.06 6.35 10.65
N PHE A 82 -9.26 6.57 11.17
CA PHE A 82 -9.79 5.85 12.33
C PHE A 82 -9.95 4.36 12.03
N VAL A 83 -10.37 4.00 10.82
CA VAL A 83 -10.50 2.61 10.38
C VAL A 83 -9.14 1.89 10.38
N ALA A 84 -8.03 2.59 10.08
CA ALA A 84 -6.69 2.01 10.13
C ALA A 84 -6.27 1.57 11.55
N ARG A 85 -6.94 2.05 12.60
CA ARG A 85 -6.70 1.66 14.01
C ARG A 85 -7.60 0.51 14.46
N ASN A 86 -8.58 0.13 13.65
CA ASN A 86 -9.51 -0.96 13.96
C ASN A 86 -8.82 -2.32 13.78
N GLU A 87 -8.85 -3.16 14.82
CA GLU A 87 -8.17 -4.47 14.81
C GLU A 87 -8.70 -5.43 13.73
N GLN A 88 -10.00 -5.37 13.42
CA GLN A 88 -10.59 -6.19 12.36
C GLN A 88 -10.11 -5.74 10.99
N PHE A 89 -9.99 -4.44 10.77
CA PHE A 89 -9.39 -3.90 9.54
C PHE A 89 -7.91 -4.28 9.43
N GLN A 90 -7.13 -4.11 10.49
CA GLN A 90 -5.71 -4.51 10.52
C GLN A 90 -5.54 -5.99 10.20
N LYS A 91 -6.32 -6.87 10.84
CA LYS A 91 -6.30 -8.31 10.55
C LYS A 91 -6.62 -8.58 9.08
N MET A 92 -7.65 -7.92 8.54
CA MET A 92 -8.01 -8.05 7.14
C MET A 92 -6.86 -7.67 6.21
N VAL A 93 -6.17 -6.55 6.45
CA VAL A 93 -5.02 -6.14 5.62
C VAL A 93 -3.87 -7.14 5.72
N SER A 94 -3.55 -7.65 6.91
CA SER A 94 -2.51 -8.67 7.10
C SER A 94 -2.83 -9.99 6.38
N ASP A 95 -4.08 -10.43 6.44
CA ASP A 95 -4.52 -11.65 5.74
C ASP A 95 -4.45 -11.44 4.23
N ILE A 96 -4.92 -10.29 3.71
CA ILE A 96 -4.86 -9.94 2.28
C ILE A 96 -3.41 -9.85 1.79
N ALA A 97 -2.48 -9.29 2.56
CA ALA A 97 -1.06 -9.28 2.24
C ALA A 97 -0.50 -10.71 2.10
N SER A 98 -0.92 -11.61 2.99
CA SER A 98 -0.52 -13.03 2.94
C SER A 98 -1.08 -13.75 1.72
N VAL A 99 -2.35 -13.47 1.35
CA VAL A 99 -2.96 -13.99 0.11
C VAL A 99 -2.24 -13.42 -1.12
N ALA A 100 -1.84 -12.15 -1.10
CA ALA A 100 -1.10 -11.54 -2.19
C ALA A 100 0.26 -12.21 -2.40
N LEU A 101 0.97 -12.56 -1.31
CA LEU A 101 2.20 -13.33 -1.39
C LEU A 101 1.98 -14.70 -2.04
N ALA A 102 0.91 -15.41 -1.65
CA ALA A 102 0.58 -16.72 -2.22
C ALA A 102 0.15 -16.67 -3.70
N ASN A 103 -0.17 -15.48 -4.21
CA ASN A 103 -0.60 -15.24 -5.60
C ASN A 103 0.38 -14.35 -6.37
N ASP A 104 1.64 -14.28 -5.94
CA ASP A 104 2.71 -13.52 -6.61
C ASP A 104 2.37 -12.03 -6.87
N GLY A 105 1.55 -11.43 -5.99
CA GLY A 105 1.05 -10.05 -6.11
C GLY A 105 0.15 -9.78 -7.31
N ASP A 106 -0.30 -10.81 -8.02
CA ASP A 106 -1.26 -10.70 -9.12
C ASP A 106 -2.60 -10.20 -8.57
N PHE A 107 -3.01 -8.99 -8.96
CA PHE A 107 -4.16 -8.32 -8.39
C PHE A 107 -5.47 -9.07 -8.68
N ASP A 108 -5.65 -9.56 -9.90
CA ASP A 108 -6.88 -10.25 -10.30
C ASP A 108 -7.02 -11.59 -9.58
N LYS A 109 -5.91 -12.33 -9.43
CA LYS A 109 -5.89 -13.55 -8.62
C LYS A 109 -6.12 -13.26 -7.14
N LEU A 110 -5.50 -12.20 -6.60
CA LEU A 110 -5.66 -11.78 -5.21
C LEU A 110 -7.13 -11.52 -4.88
N VAL A 111 -7.82 -10.69 -5.66
CA VAL A 111 -9.21 -10.32 -5.33
C VAL A 111 -10.18 -11.48 -5.51
N ALA A 112 -9.85 -12.45 -6.37
CA ALA A 112 -10.64 -13.66 -6.61
C ALA A 112 -10.34 -14.80 -5.63
N ALA A 113 -9.17 -14.81 -5.00
CA ALA A 113 -8.75 -15.85 -4.05
C ALA A 113 -9.63 -15.86 -2.79
N GLU A 114 -9.72 -17.04 -2.15
CA GLU A 114 -10.46 -17.21 -0.90
C GLU A 114 -9.79 -16.44 0.25
N TYR A 115 -10.59 -15.70 1.03
CA TYR A 115 -10.10 -14.99 2.20
C TYR A 115 -9.87 -15.99 3.37
N PRO A 116 -8.72 -15.96 4.06
CA PRO A 116 -8.43 -16.90 5.14
C PRO A 116 -9.48 -16.90 6.25
N GLY A 117 -10.12 -18.04 6.48
CA GLY A 117 -11.14 -18.20 7.51
C GLY A 117 -12.52 -17.65 7.13
N ALA A 118 -12.73 -17.27 5.86
CA ALA A 118 -14.04 -16.97 5.30
C ALA A 118 -14.25 -17.73 4.00
N SER A 119 -15.38 -18.44 3.85
CA SER A 119 -15.73 -19.14 2.60
C SER A 119 -16.21 -18.19 1.49
N LYS A 120 -15.42 -17.14 1.20
CA LYS A 120 -15.69 -16.13 0.16
C LYS A 120 -14.39 -15.52 -0.36
N SER A 121 -14.47 -14.86 -1.51
CA SER A 121 -13.31 -14.20 -2.11
C SER A 121 -12.83 -13.00 -1.25
N VAL A 122 -11.58 -12.58 -1.43
CA VAL A 122 -11.05 -11.35 -0.82
C VAL A 122 -11.95 -10.15 -1.14
N LYS A 123 -12.40 -10.02 -2.39
CA LYS A 123 -13.31 -8.95 -2.82
C LYS A 123 -14.64 -8.97 -2.05
N ASP A 124 -15.24 -10.14 -1.93
CA ASP A 124 -16.53 -10.29 -1.26
C ASP A 124 -16.39 -10.06 0.25
N TYR A 125 -15.27 -10.49 0.84
CA TYR A 125 -14.98 -10.23 2.24
C TYR A 125 -14.82 -8.73 2.53
N VAL A 126 -14.06 -8.01 1.70
CA VAL A 126 -13.93 -6.54 1.84
C VAL A 126 -15.29 -5.86 1.68
N THR A 127 -16.12 -6.32 0.74
CA THR A 127 -17.48 -5.78 0.53
C THR A 127 -18.38 -6.02 1.75
N GLU A 128 -18.29 -7.18 2.39
CA GLU A 128 -18.99 -7.47 3.65
C GLU A 128 -18.50 -6.55 4.78
N MET A 129 -17.18 -6.35 4.87
CA MET A 129 -16.57 -5.47 5.86
C MET A 129 -17.07 -4.02 5.74
N VAL A 130 -17.36 -3.53 4.53
CA VAL A 130 -17.99 -2.21 4.33
C VAL A 130 -19.37 -2.12 5.02
N GLY A 131 -20.15 -3.20 4.99
CA GLY A 131 -21.44 -3.27 5.68
C GLY A 131 -21.31 -3.20 7.21
N THR A 132 -20.23 -3.78 7.74
CA THR A 132 -19.94 -3.87 9.18
C THR A 132 -19.29 -2.60 9.73
N ILE A 133 -18.23 -2.10 9.08
CA ILE A 133 -17.48 -0.91 9.50
C ILE A 133 -18.24 0.37 9.13
N GLY A 134 -18.96 0.38 8.01
CA GLY A 134 -19.78 1.52 7.59
C GLY A 134 -19.06 2.58 6.76
N GLU A 135 -17.83 2.32 6.34
CA GLU A 135 -17.03 3.14 5.41
C GLU A 135 -16.73 2.38 4.12
N ASN A 136 -16.59 3.10 3.01
CA ASN A 136 -16.03 2.56 1.77
C ASN A 136 -14.63 2.02 2.03
N MET A 137 -14.37 0.81 1.53
CA MET A 137 -13.08 0.16 1.60
C MET A 137 -12.85 -0.64 0.33
N ASN A 138 -11.60 -0.72 -0.11
CA ASN A 138 -11.22 -1.52 -1.26
C ASN A 138 -9.78 -2.05 -1.10
N VAL A 139 -9.48 -3.15 -1.81
CA VAL A 139 -8.11 -3.50 -2.14
C VAL A 139 -7.77 -2.72 -3.41
N ARG A 140 -6.82 -1.80 -3.32
CA ARG A 140 -6.54 -0.86 -4.41
C ARG A 140 -5.49 -1.38 -5.37
N ARG A 141 -4.40 -1.93 -4.84
CA ARG A 141 -3.29 -2.46 -5.62
C ARG A 141 -2.49 -3.47 -4.81
N ALA A 142 -1.83 -4.36 -5.54
CA ALA A 142 -0.86 -5.31 -5.02
C ALA A 142 0.45 -5.17 -5.79
N GLY A 143 1.56 -5.48 -5.14
CA GLY A 143 2.88 -5.53 -5.74
C GLY A 143 3.66 -6.69 -5.16
N TYR A 144 4.65 -7.17 -5.90
CA TYR A 144 5.43 -8.35 -5.54
C TYR A 144 6.85 -8.23 -6.06
N ILE A 145 7.78 -8.84 -5.33
CA ILE A 145 9.14 -9.06 -5.80
C ILE A 145 9.62 -10.42 -5.30
N SER A 146 10.38 -11.10 -6.14
CA SER A 146 11.08 -12.33 -5.77
C SER A 146 12.47 -12.35 -6.37
N VAL A 147 13.32 -13.19 -5.78
CA VAL A 147 14.69 -13.44 -6.23
C VAL A 147 14.94 -14.94 -6.31
N SER A 148 15.73 -15.42 -7.28
CA SER A 148 16.01 -16.86 -7.37
C SER A 148 16.92 -17.34 -6.24
N GLU A 149 17.89 -16.51 -5.85
CA GLU A 149 18.86 -16.80 -4.79
C GLU A 149 19.26 -15.50 -4.08
N GLY A 150 19.00 -15.40 -2.77
CA GLY A 150 19.34 -14.23 -1.98
C GLY A 150 18.31 -13.98 -0.89
N ALA A 151 17.83 -12.74 -0.79
CA ALA A 151 16.83 -12.32 0.19
C ALA A 151 15.92 -11.21 -0.35
N VAL A 152 14.65 -11.24 0.05
CA VAL A 152 13.74 -10.10 -0.06
C VAL A 152 13.61 -9.43 1.30
N ALA A 153 14.02 -8.17 1.39
CA ALA A 153 13.91 -7.37 2.61
C ALA A 153 12.68 -6.46 2.55
N ALA A 154 12.06 -6.24 3.71
CA ALA A 154 10.90 -5.38 3.87
C ALA A 154 11.17 -4.23 4.85
N TYR A 155 10.57 -3.08 4.59
CA TYR A 155 10.49 -1.98 5.55
C TYR A 155 9.10 -1.34 5.53
N VAL A 156 8.59 -1.02 6.72
CA VAL A 156 7.29 -0.36 6.90
C VAL A 156 7.53 0.93 7.68
N HIS A 157 7.13 2.06 7.11
CA HIS A 157 7.21 3.37 7.75
C HIS A 157 5.86 3.77 8.36
N ASN A 158 5.90 4.49 9.48
CA ASN A 158 4.73 4.80 10.32
C ASN A 158 3.91 3.54 10.63
N GLN A 159 4.61 2.53 11.14
CA GLN A 159 4.04 1.23 11.44
C GLN A 159 2.99 1.35 12.55
N VAL A 160 1.79 0.83 12.30
CA VAL A 160 0.68 0.75 13.26
C VAL A 160 0.77 -0.54 14.06
N VAL A 161 0.97 -1.66 13.35
CA VAL A 161 1.27 -3.00 13.88
C VAL A 161 2.27 -3.69 12.96
N PRO A 162 2.99 -4.76 13.38
CA PRO A 162 3.99 -5.41 12.54
C PRO A 162 3.48 -5.70 11.12
N GLY A 163 4.22 -5.21 10.12
CA GLY A 163 3.87 -5.38 8.70
C GLY A 163 2.85 -4.39 8.13
N LEU A 164 2.21 -3.54 8.95
CA LEU A 164 1.19 -2.58 8.51
C LEU A 164 1.57 -1.13 8.83
N GLY A 165 1.48 -0.23 7.84
CA GLY A 165 1.82 1.19 8.03
C GLY A 165 1.34 2.10 6.91
N LYS A 166 1.96 3.28 6.78
CA LYS A 166 1.60 4.27 5.74
C LYS A 166 2.48 4.15 4.48
N ILE A 167 3.69 3.61 4.61
CA ILE A 167 4.57 3.31 3.49
C ILE A 167 5.09 1.89 3.67
N GLY A 168 5.02 1.08 2.61
CA GLY A 168 5.58 -0.26 2.56
C GLY A 168 6.60 -0.37 1.44
N VAL A 169 7.76 -0.96 1.73
CA VAL A 169 8.84 -1.17 0.78
C VAL A 169 9.30 -2.61 0.81
N LEU A 170 9.51 -3.18 -0.37
CA LEU A 170 10.19 -4.45 -0.60
C LEU A 170 11.42 -4.21 -1.47
N VAL A 171 12.53 -4.89 -1.17
CA VAL A 171 13.78 -4.85 -1.96
C VAL A 171 14.26 -6.27 -2.19
N GLY A 172 14.47 -6.64 -3.46
CA GLY A 172 15.03 -7.92 -3.85
C GLY A 172 16.54 -7.81 -4.02
N LEU A 173 17.29 -8.61 -3.25
CA LEU A 173 18.74 -8.73 -3.37
C LEU A 173 19.11 -10.15 -3.76
N GLU A 174 19.85 -10.29 -4.85
CA GLU A 174 20.43 -11.56 -5.29
C GLU A 174 21.89 -11.67 -4.85
N SER A 175 22.21 -12.76 -4.17
CA SER A 175 23.57 -13.09 -3.77
C SER A 175 23.65 -14.53 -3.22
N ALA A 176 24.77 -15.21 -3.48
CA ALA A 176 25.11 -16.50 -2.87
C ALA A 176 25.76 -16.37 -1.47
N GLY A 177 25.91 -15.13 -0.96
CA GLY A 177 26.57 -14.85 0.31
C GLY A 177 25.68 -15.06 1.54
N ASP A 178 26.12 -14.53 2.68
CA ASP A 178 25.38 -14.62 3.94
C ASP A 178 24.01 -13.93 3.87
N LYS A 179 22.94 -14.74 3.94
CA LYS A 179 21.55 -14.28 3.84
C LYS A 179 21.11 -13.37 4.97
N THR A 180 21.67 -13.52 6.17
CA THR A 180 21.32 -12.69 7.33
C THR A 180 21.86 -11.29 7.13
N LYS A 181 23.13 -11.18 6.73
CA LYS A 181 23.77 -9.89 6.41
C LYS A 181 23.13 -9.24 5.18
N LEU A 182 22.78 -10.04 4.17
CA LEU A 182 22.05 -9.58 2.99
C LEU A 182 20.69 -8.98 3.38
N ALA A 183 19.95 -9.63 4.28
CA ALA A 183 18.67 -9.12 4.76
C ALA A 183 18.82 -7.82 5.56
N GLU A 184 19.89 -7.67 6.35
CA GLU A 184 20.19 -6.43 7.08
C GLU A 184 20.49 -5.26 6.11
N LEU A 185 21.35 -5.47 5.12
CA LEU A 185 21.63 -4.49 4.06
C LEU A 185 20.34 -4.13 3.30
N GLY A 186 19.56 -5.14 2.91
CA GLY A 186 18.28 -4.93 2.22
C GLY A 186 17.31 -4.10 3.04
N ARG A 187 17.27 -4.27 4.37
CA ARG A 187 16.45 -3.44 5.25
C ARG A 187 16.90 -1.97 5.24
N GLN A 188 18.21 -1.71 5.26
CA GLN A 188 18.74 -0.35 5.17
C GLN A 188 18.42 0.31 3.82
N ILE A 189 18.53 -0.44 2.72
CA ILE A 189 18.15 0.02 1.38
C ILE A 189 16.63 0.29 1.32
N ALA A 190 15.81 -0.58 1.91
CA ALA A 190 14.35 -0.39 1.96
C ALA A 190 13.97 0.88 2.77
N MET A 191 14.69 1.18 3.84
CA MET A 191 14.54 2.44 4.59
C MET A 191 14.89 3.67 3.74
N HIS A 192 15.98 3.59 2.98
CA HIS A 192 16.38 4.65 2.06
C HIS A 192 15.30 4.89 1.00
N ILE A 193 14.81 3.85 0.33
CA ILE A 193 13.74 3.94 -0.67
C ILE A 193 12.46 4.56 -0.09
N ALA A 194 12.09 4.20 1.14
CA ALA A 194 10.93 4.79 1.80
C ALA A 194 11.05 6.31 1.93
N ALA A 195 12.26 6.80 2.24
CA ALA A 195 12.57 8.21 2.45
C ALA A 195 12.79 9.00 1.14
N THR A 196 13.44 8.41 0.13
CA THR A 196 13.86 9.14 -1.09
C THR A 196 12.93 8.94 -2.29
N ASN A 197 12.04 7.95 -2.25
CA ASN A 197 11.09 7.65 -3.33
C ASN A 197 11.74 7.61 -4.74
N PRO A 198 12.78 6.77 -4.96
CA PRO A 198 13.36 6.62 -6.28
C PRO A 198 12.33 6.12 -7.29
N LEU A 199 12.50 6.51 -8.55
CA LEU A 199 11.65 6.11 -9.67
C LEU A 199 12.14 4.82 -10.34
N ALA A 200 13.41 4.47 -10.19
CA ALA A 200 14.02 3.28 -10.78
C ALA A 200 15.21 2.78 -9.97
N THR A 201 15.57 1.50 -10.16
CA THR A 201 16.76 0.91 -9.53
C THR A 201 18.03 1.44 -10.18
N ARG A 202 18.03 1.42 -11.52
CA ARG A 202 19.12 1.83 -12.41
C ARG A 202 18.59 2.73 -13.52
N LYS A 203 19.48 3.50 -14.15
CA LYS A 203 19.10 4.56 -15.10
C LYS A 203 18.32 4.02 -16.29
N GLU A 204 18.67 2.82 -16.75
CA GLU A 204 18.09 2.15 -17.92
C GLU A 204 16.64 1.72 -17.70
N GLU A 205 16.18 1.67 -16.45
CA GLU A 205 14.80 1.33 -16.07
C GLU A 205 13.87 2.54 -15.99
N LEU A 206 14.40 3.77 -16.09
CA LEU A 206 13.57 4.96 -16.08
C LEU A 206 12.74 5.03 -17.37
N ASP A 207 11.47 5.41 -17.23
CA ASP A 207 10.62 5.75 -18.36
C ASP A 207 11.27 6.89 -19.17
N PRO A 208 11.61 6.68 -20.46
CA PRO A 208 12.17 7.72 -21.31
C PRO A 208 11.31 8.99 -21.35
N ALA A 209 9.98 8.85 -21.26
CA ALA A 209 9.07 9.99 -21.28
C ALA A 209 9.23 10.91 -20.05
N VAL A 210 9.60 10.35 -18.89
CA VAL A 210 9.91 11.14 -17.69
C VAL A 210 11.20 11.94 -17.90
N VAL A 211 12.22 11.30 -18.45
CA VAL A 211 13.53 11.94 -18.73
C VAL A 211 13.39 13.05 -19.78
N GLU A 212 12.63 12.80 -20.84
CA GLU A 212 12.37 13.79 -21.89
C GLU A 212 11.55 14.96 -21.37
N ARG A 213 10.51 14.70 -20.57
CA ARG A 213 9.71 15.74 -19.94
C ARG A 213 10.56 16.63 -19.05
N GLU A 214 11.38 16.03 -18.18
CA GLU A 214 12.29 16.78 -17.31
C GLU A 214 13.27 17.61 -18.15
N ARG A 215 13.90 17.02 -19.17
CA ARG A 215 14.80 17.75 -20.07
C ARG A 215 14.14 18.96 -20.72
N ASN A 216 12.90 18.83 -21.18
CA ASN A 216 12.17 19.92 -21.81
C ASN A 216 11.89 21.07 -20.84
N VAL A 217 11.52 20.75 -19.59
CA VAL A 217 11.34 21.75 -18.52
C VAL A 217 12.66 22.49 -18.27
N LEU A 218 13.76 21.76 -18.14
CA LEU A 218 15.09 22.33 -17.91
C LEU A 218 15.57 23.22 -19.07
N ILE A 219 15.30 22.84 -20.32
CA ILE A 219 15.60 23.66 -21.50
C ILE A 219 14.77 24.96 -21.49
N ALA A 220 13.48 24.87 -21.19
CA ALA A 220 12.60 26.04 -21.12
C ALA A 220 13.10 27.03 -20.05
N GLU A 221 13.39 26.54 -18.85
CA GLU A 221 13.93 27.35 -17.75
C GLU A 221 15.30 27.97 -18.11
N ALA A 222 16.19 27.20 -18.74
CA ALA A 222 17.51 27.69 -19.12
C ALA A 222 17.45 28.75 -20.23
N LYS A 223 16.48 28.70 -21.15
CA LYS A 223 16.28 29.71 -22.19
C LYS A 223 15.87 31.07 -21.62
N GLU A 224 15.14 31.11 -20.51
CA GLU A 224 14.78 32.35 -19.82
C GLU A 224 16.01 33.09 -19.25
N SER A 225 17.13 32.39 -19.05
CA SER A 225 18.37 32.99 -18.54
C SER A 225 19.11 33.89 -19.55
N GLY A 226 18.70 33.92 -20.82
CA GLY A 226 19.32 34.73 -21.87
C GLY A 226 20.76 34.34 -22.24
N ARG A 227 21.22 33.17 -21.78
CA ARG A 227 22.57 32.65 -22.06
C ARG A 227 22.67 32.06 -23.47
N PRO A 228 23.87 31.97 -24.06
CA PRO A 228 24.08 31.30 -25.35
C PRO A 228 23.68 29.80 -25.32
N ASP A 229 23.24 29.26 -26.46
CA ASP A 229 22.74 27.89 -26.59
C ASP A 229 23.73 26.81 -26.10
N ASN A 230 25.02 26.99 -26.39
CA ASN A 230 26.08 26.06 -25.96
C ASN A 230 26.30 26.07 -24.43
N ILE A 231 25.95 27.16 -23.75
CA ILE A 231 25.96 27.24 -22.27
C ILE A 231 24.69 26.62 -21.71
N ILE A 232 23.54 26.86 -22.34
CA ILE A 232 22.25 26.26 -21.99
C ILE A 232 22.35 24.73 -22.05
N GLU A 233 22.91 24.18 -23.12
CA GLU A 233 23.08 22.73 -23.30
C GLU A 233 23.88 22.10 -22.15
N LYS A 234 25.03 22.68 -21.80
CA LYS A 234 25.86 22.23 -20.67
C LYS A 234 25.14 22.35 -19.32
N MET A 235 24.34 23.40 -19.12
CA MET A 235 23.54 23.57 -17.91
C MET A 235 22.47 22.48 -17.78
N VAL A 236 21.75 22.20 -18.86
CA VAL A 236 20.72 21.16 -18.91
C VAL A 236 21.35 19.79 -18.68
N GLU A 237 22.50 19.50 -19.29
CA GLU A 237 23.21 18.23 -19.08
C GLU A 237 23.58 18.02 -17.61
N GLY A 238 24.14 19.04 -16.95
CA GLY A 238 24.46 18.99 -15.52
C GLY A 238 23.24 18.77 -14.62
N ARG A 239 22.11 19.42 -14.94
CA ARG A 239 20.86 19.24 -14.17
C ARG A 239 20.20 17.89 -14.42
N ILE A 240 20.27 17.37 -15.65
CA ILE A 240 19.81 16.01 -15.96
C ILE A 240 20.66 14.97 -15.23
N ARG A 241 21.97 15.18 -15.10
CA ARG A 241 22.81 14.32 -14.28
C ARG A 241 22.35 14.32 -12.82
N LYS A 242 22.10 15.50 -12.24
CA LYS A 242 21.58 15.62 -10.87
C LYS A 242 20.22 14.96 -10.71
N PHE A 243 19.34 15.10 -11.70
CA PHE A 243 18.04 14.42 -11.71
C PHE A 243 18.22 12.90 -11.61
N PHE A 244 19.15 12.28 -12.35
CA PHE A 244 19.44 10.86 -12.19
C PHE A 244 19.96 10.52 -10.79
N GLU A 245 20.85 11.34 -10.22
CA GLU A 245 21.33 11.18 -8.83
C GLU A 245 20.20 11.31 -7.80
N GLU A 246 19.08 11.95 -8.15
CA GLU A 246 17.90 12.12 -7.28
C GLU A 246 16.83 11.03 -7.46
N VAL A 247 16.70 10.42 -8.64
CA VAL A 247 15.59 9.47 -8.93
C VAL A 247 16.01 8.03 -9.21
N VAL A 248 17.31 7.77 -9.37
CA VAL A 248 17.85 6.41 -9.58
C VAL A 248 18.45 5.91 -8.28
N LEU A 249 17.88 4.85 -7.70
CA LEU A 249 18.27 4.30 -6.40
C LEU A 249 19.78 4.12 -6.26
N LEU A 250 20.42 3.42 -7.22
CA LEU A 250 21.85 3.12 -7.14
C LEU A 250 22.74 4.37 -7.25
N SER A 251 22.23 5.46 -7.84
CA SER A 251 22.93 6.74 -7.96
C SER A 251 22.70 7.68 -6.77
N GLN A 252 21.70 7.43 -5.93
CA GLN A 252 21.37 8.27 -4.77
C GLN A 252 22.45 8.18 -3.69
N ALA A 253 22.72 9.31 -3.04
CA ALA A 253 23.50 9.36 -1.80
C ALA A 253 22.77 8.57 -0.70
N PHE A 254 23.44 7.62 -0.07
CA PHE A 254 22.78 6.68 0.82
C PHE A 254 22.39 7.34 2.14
N VAL A 255 21.13 7.23 2.55
CA VAL A 255 20.61 7.92 3.76
C VAL A 255 21.34 7.47 5.04
N VAL A 256 21.85 6.23 5.06
CA VAL A 256 22.61 5.71 6.22
C VAL A 256 24.05 6.23 6.25
N ASN A 257 24.66 6.43 5.08
CA ASN A 257 25.99 7.02 4.92
C ASN A 257 26.03 7.94 3.68
N PRO A 258 25.73 9.24 3.82
CA PRO A 258 25.61 10.14 2.67
C PRO A 258 26.91 10.40 1.90
N ASP A 259 28.06 10.00 2.45
CA ASP A 259 29.36 10.10 1.75
C ASP A 259 29.46 9.11 0.58
N ASP A 260 28.65 8.05 0.59
CA ASP A 260 28.60 7.03 -0.44
C ASP A 260 27.23 6.97 -1.14
N THR A 261 27.23 6.52 -2.40
CA THR A 261 25.99 6.17 -3.08
C THR A 261 25.49 4.80 -2.62
N VAL A 262 24.22 4.49 -2.85
CA VAL A 262 23.68 3.15 -2.59
C VAL A 262 24.50 2.08 -3.32
N GLU A 263 24.90 2.32 -4.58
CA GLU A 263 25.76 1.39 -5.33
C GLU A 263 27.09 1.12 -4.63
N LYS A 264 27.77 2.17 -4.15
CA LYS A 264 29.04 2.03 -3.42
C LYS A 264 28.84 1.27 -2.10
N ALA A 265 27.77 1.56 -1.38
CA ALA A 265 27.44 0.86 -0.13
C ALA A 265 27.18 -0.64 -0.37
N VAL A 266 26.43 -0.98 -1.43
CA VAL A 266 26.20 -2.37 -1.84
C VAL A 266 27.54 -3.04 -2.21
N LYS A 267 28.38 -2.37 -2.99
CA LYS A 267 29.68 -2.91 -3.41
C LYS A 267 30.62 -3.15 -2.23
N ALA A 268 30.66 -2.23 -1.27
CA ALA A 268 31.48 -2.36 -0.07
C ALA A 268 31.01 -3.53 0.81
N ALA A 269 29.70 -3.80 0.86
CA ALA A 269 29.12 -4.87 1.65
C ALA A 269 29.44 -6.29 1.11
N GLU A 270 29.78 -6.43 -0.18
CA GLU A 270 30.11 -7.74 -0.79
C GLU A 270 31.24 -8.47 -0.06
N ALA A 271 32.24 -7.73 0.47
CA ALA A 271 33.37 -8.33 1.18
C ALA A 271 32.95 -8.98 2.51
N ASP A 272 32.01 -8.37 3.23
CA ASP A 272 31.50 -8.88 4.50
C ASP A 272 30.42 -9.96 4.30
N ILE A 273 29.62 -9.85 3.24
CA ILE A 273 28.60 -10.81 2.83
C ILE A 273 29.23 -12.06 2.18
N GLY A 274 30.40 -11.93 1.57
CA GLY A 274 31.20 -13.03 1.00
C GLY A 274 30.85 -13.40 -0.44
N ALA A 275 30.06 -12.59 -1.15
CA ALA A 275 29.69 -12.80 -2.55
C ALA A 275 29.25 -11.48 -3.22
N PRO A 276 29.26 -11.40 -4.56
CA PRO A 276 28.67 -10.27 -5.29
C PRO A 276 27.18 -10.10 -4.97
N ILE A 277 26.71 -8.86 -5.03
CA ILE A 277 25.31 -8.51 -4.71
C ILE A 277 24.70 -7.81 -5.91
N ASN A 278 23.57 -8.33 -6.38
CA ASN A 278 22.74 -7.69 -7.38
C ASN A 278 21.46 -7.15 -6.73
N VAL A 279 21.23 -5.84 -6.81
CA VAL A 279 19.94 -5.25 -6.42
C VAL A 279 18.98 -5.47 -7.59
N VAL A 280 18.08 -6.44 -7.45
CA VAL A 280 17.14 -6.82 -8.51
C VAL A 280 16.15 -5.68 -8.79
N GLY A 281 15.64 -5.08 -7.71
CA GLY A 281 14.75 -3.94 -7.76
C GLY A 281 14.01 -3.75 -6.45
N PHE A 282 12.97 -2.93 -6.48
CA PHE A 282 12.14 -2.64 -5.33
C PHE A 282 10.67 -2.43 -5.70
N VAL A 283 9.80 -2.55 -4.71
CA VAL A 283 8.41 -2.10 -4.78
C VAL A 283 8.17 -1.17 -3.59
N ARG A 284 7.63 0.01 -3.84
CA ARG A 284 7.28 0.99 -2.79
C ARG A 284 5.85 1.46 -3.00
N PHE A 285 5.01 1.29 -1.99
CA PHE A 285 3.69 1.93 -1.93
C PHE A 285 3.65 2.97 -0.82
N ALA A 286 3.14 4.15 -1.13
CA ALA A 286 2.67 5.12 -0.15
C ALA A 286 1.14 5.16 -0.19
N LEU A 287 0.51 5.17 0.99
CA LEU A 287 -0.94 5.19 1.13
C LEU A 287 -1.54 6.43 0.45
N GLY A 288 -2.58 6.22 -0.37
CA GLY A 288 -3.33 7.29 -1.02
C GLY A 288 -2.58 7.99 -2.15
N GLU A 289 -1.38 7.52 -2.51
CA GLU A 289 -0.59 8.10 -3.60
C GLU A 289 -1.38 8.14 -4.90
N GLY A 290 -1.54 9.32 -5.50
CA GLY A 290 -2.31 9.53 -6.73
C GLY A 290 -3.83 9.55 -6.55
N ILE A 291 -4.35 9.58 -5.31
CA ILE A 291 -5.77 9.85 -5.03
C ILE A 291 -5.92 11.32 -4.65
N GLU A 292 -6.76 12.05 -5.39
CA GLU A 292 -7.15 13.41 -5.00
C GLU A 292 -8.05 13.35 -3.76
N LYS A 293 -7.68 14.08 -2.71
CA LYS A 293 -8.49 14.26 -1.52
C LYS A 293 -9.25 15.57 -1.66
N GLU A 294 -10.57 15.54 -1.53
CA GLU A 294 -11.35 16.76 -1.38
C GLU A 294 -10.99 17.41 -0.02
N GLU A 295 -10.52 18.65 -0.04
CA GLU A 295 -10.38 19.45 1.18
C GLU A 295 -11.77 19.95 1.61
N SER A 296 -12.30 19.40 2.70
CA SER A 296 -13.54 19.88 3.30
C SER A 296 -13.26 21.01 4.30
N ASP A 297 -13.86 22.19 4.08
CA ASP A 297 -13.88 23.26 5.08
C ASP A 297 -14.93 22.94 6.16
N PHE A 298 -14.47 22.41 7.29
CA PHE A 298 -15.31 22.06 8.42
C PHE A 298 -16.12 23.26 8.94
N ALA A 299 -15.60 24.48 8.88
CA ALA A 299 -16.33 25.66 9.31
C ALA A 299 -17.49 25.97 8.35
N ALA A 300 -17.27 25.82 7.04
CA ALA A 300 -18.32 25.95 6.03
C ALA A 300 -19.39 24.84 6.16
N GLU A 301 -19.00 23.60 6.41
CA GLU A 301 -19.94 22.49 6.65
C GLU A 301 -20.80 22.73 7.90
N VAL A 302 -20.20 23.18 9.00
CA VAL A 302 -20.92 23.50 10.24
C VAL A 302 -21.87 24.69 10.03
N ALA A 303 -21.48 25.68 9.21
CA ALA A 303 -22.36 26.79 8.86
C ALA A 303 -23.55 26.32 8.01
N ALA A 304 -23.32 25.45 7.03
CA ALA A 304 -24.35 24.93 6.15
C ALA A 304 -25.35 24.00 6.87
N ALA A 305 -24.91 23.20 7.85
CA ALA A 305 -25.78 22.32 8.62
C ALA A 305 -26.66 23.04 9.66
N ARG A 306 -26.39 24.31 9.94
CA ARG A 306 -27.15 25.16 10.87
C ARG A 306 -28.18 26.07 10.19
N GLY A 307 -28.16 26.16 8.86
CA GLY A 307 -29.13 26.92 8.03
C GLY A 307 -30.21 26.03 7.45
#